data_AF-A0A3A2Z0C5-F1
#
_entry.id   AF-A0A3A2Z0C5-F1
#
_cell.length_a   1.000
_cell.length_b   1.000
_cell.length_c   1.000
_cell.angle_alpha   90.00
_cell.angle_beta   90.00
_cell.angle_gamma   90.00
#
_symmetry.space_group_name_H-M   'P 1'
#
loop_
_entity.id
_entity.type
_entity.pdbx_description
1 polymer ?
#
loop_
_entity_poly.entity_id
_entity_poly.type
_entity_poly.pdbx_seq_one_letter_code
_entity_poly.pdbx_strand_id
1 'polypeptide(L)'
;MGEGFIKGIYEALRASPQWDETLFILTFDEHGGFADHVPPPEGIPPGDNLTYTEEAGDGKPATFHFDRLGIRVPTVLISPWV
;
A
#
# COMPACT_ATOMS: atom_id res chain seq x y z
N MET A 1 12.86 -4.57 13.44
CA MET A 1 13.10 -5.93 12.89
C MET A 1 12.85 -5.97 11.38
N GLY A 2 11.81 -5.29 10.89
CA GLY A 2 11.56 -5.16 9.44
C GLY A 2 12.69 -4.42 8.71
N GLU A 3 13.30 -3.41 9.31
CA GLU A 3 14.39 -2.62 8.72
C GLU A 3 15.63 -3.46 8.44
N GLY A 4 15.96 -4.38 9.34
CA GLY A 4 17.08 -5.31 9.16
C GLY A 4 16.83 -6.32 8.04
N PHE A 5 15.58 -6.79 7.90
CA PHE A 5 15.18 -7.66 6.81
C PHE A 5 15.22 -6.94 5.46
N ILE A 6 14.69 -5.72 5.38
CA ILE A 6 14.75 -4.86 4.19
C ILE A 6 16.20 -4.59 3.80
N LYS A 7 17.07 -4.27 4.77
CA LYS A 7 18.50 -4.09 4.53
C LYS A 7 19.14 -5.33 3.92
N GLY A 8 18.84 -6.52 4.45
CA GLY A 8 19.38 -7.78 3.94
C GLY A 8 19.00 -8.03 2.48
N ILE A 9 17.73 -7.78 2.12
CA ILE A 9 17.27 -7.89 0.72
C ILE A 9 17.99 -6.87 -0.16
N TYR A 10 18.06 -5.61 0.28
CA TYR A 10 18.73 -4.55 -0.47
C TYR A 10 20.21 -4.88 -0.72
N GLU A 11 20.95 -5.32 0.29
CA GLU A 11 22.37 -5.67 0.14
C GLU A 11 22.56 -6.86 -0.81
N ALA A 12 21.68 -7.86 -0.74
CA ALA A 12 21.71 -9.00 -1.65
C ALA A 12 21.47 -8.59 -3.11
N LEU A 13 20.46 -7.73 -3.36
CA LEU A 13 20.18 -7.20 -4.69
C LEU A 13 21.33 -6.30 -5.19
N ARG A 14 21.88 -5.45 -4.33
CA ARG A 14 22.93 -4.50 -4.70
C ARG A 14 24.25 -5.18 -5.07
N ALA A 15 24.55 -6.32 -4.45
CA ALA A 15 25.71 -7.16 -4.75
C ALA A 15 25.49 -8.14 -5.91
N SER A 16 24.25 -8.24 -6.42
CA SER A 16 23.89 -9.15 -7.51
C SER A 16 24.45 -8.68 -8.86
N PRO A 17 24.87 -9.60 -9.76
CA PRO A 17 25.27 -9.23 -11.11
C PRO A 17 24.14 -8.62 -11.95
N GLN A 18 22.88 -8.80 -11.56
CA GLN A 18 21.70 -8.20 -12.21
C GLN A 18 21.33 -6.81 -11.67
N TRP A 19 22.12 -6.22 -10.76
CA TRP A 19 21.79 -4.94 -10.14
C TRP A 19 21.46 -3.84 -11.16
N ASP A 20 22.23 -3.75 -12.25
CA ASP A 20 22.09 -2.71 -13.28
C ASP A 20 20.77 -2.79 -14.07
N GLU A 21 20.07 -3.92 -13.97
CA GLU A 21 18.80 -4.21 -14.64
C GLU A 21 17.66 -4.50 -13.64
N THR A 22 17.86 -4.21 -12.35
CA THR A 22 16.86 -4.49 -11.30
C THR A 22 16.17 -3.21 -10.81
N LEU A 23 14.84 -3.25 -10.71
CA LEU A 23 14.04 -2.30 -9.94
C LEU A 23 13.50 -2.99 -8.69
N PHE A 24 13.93 -2.54 -7.52
CA PHE A 24 13.36 -2.97 -6.25
C PHE A 24 12.29 -1.97 -5.79
N ILE A 25 11.05 -2.46 -5.66
CA ILE A 25 9.90 -1.69 -5.17
C ILE A 25 9.61 -2.12 -3.74
N LEU A 26 9.79 -1.20 -2.80
CA LEU A 26 9.39 -1.38 -1.41
C LEU A 26 8.11 -0.61 -1.15
N THR A 27 7.04 -1.33 -0.81
CA THR A 27 5.76 -0.75 -0.42
C THR A 27 5.23 -1.47 0.80
N PHE A 28 4.25 -0.85 1.46
CA PHE A 28 3.55 -1.41 2.60
C PHE A 28 2.09 -1.66 2.22
N ASP A 29 1.48 -2.67 2.82
CA ASP A 29 0.06 -2.95 2.71
C ASP A 29 -0.78 -1.98 3.55
N GLU A 30 -0.24 -1.55 4.71
CA GLU A 30 -0.92 -0.68 5.66
C GLU A 30 -0.05 0.46 6.19
N HIS A 31 -0.70 1.55 6.61
CA HIS A 31 -0.07 2.74 7.19
C HIS A 31 0.28 2.63 8.70
N GLY A 32 0.04 1.47 9.32
CA GLY A 32 0.34 1.22 10.74
C GLY A 32 -0.60 1.89 11.75
N GLY A 33 -1.72 2.48 11.32
CA GLY A 33 -2.72 3.09 12.21
C GLY A 33 -2.39 4.51 12.68
N PHE A 34 -1.32 5.10 12.17
CA PHE A 34 -0.92 6.47 12.48
C PHE A 34 -1.76 7.49 11.69
N ALA A 35 -2.04 8.65 12.28
CA ALA A 35 -2.81 9.68 11.59
C ALA A 35 -2.08 10.19 10.34
N ASP A 36 -2.75 10.15 9.18
CA ASP A 36 -2.36 10.85 7.97
C ASP A 36 -3.29 12.07 7.79
N HIS A 37 -2.72 13.23 7.43
CA HIS A 37 -3.47 14.47 7.24
C HIS A 37 -4.21 14.53 5.90
N VAL A 38 -3.85 13.67 4.94
CA VAL A 38 -4.45 13.63 3.61
C VAL A 38 -5.60 12.62 3.64
N PRO A 39 -6.84 13.08 3.39
CA PRO A 39 -7.97 12.18 3.26
C PRO A 39 -7.74 11.18 2.11
N PRO A 40 -8.17 9.91 2.25
CA PRO A 40 -8.13 8.97 1.15
C PRO A 40 -8.93 9.47 -0.07
N PRO A 41 -8.43 9.27 -1.31
CA PRO A 41 -9.19 9.59 -2.51
C PRO A 41 -10.52 8.83 -2.59
N GLU A 42 -11.57 9.52 -3.03
CA GLU A 42 -12.94 9.00 -3.20
C GLU A 42 -13.41 9.12 -4.65
N GLY A 43 -14.48 8.39 -5.01
CA GLY A 43 -15.08 8.40 -6.34
C GLY A 43 -14.31 7.61 -7.40
N ILE A 44 -13.42 6.70 -7.00
CA ILE A 44 -12.70 5.80 -7.90
C ILE A 44 -13.58 4.59 -8.20
N PRO A 45 -14.04 4.36 -9.44
CA PRO A 45 -15.02 3.29 -9.70
C PRO A 45 -14.49 1.90 -9.32
N PRO A 46 -15.27 1.08 -8.58
CA PRO A 46 -14.92 -0.32 -8.37
C PRO A 46 -14.97 -1.07 -9.71
N GLY A 47 -14.00 -1.94 -9.97
CA GLY A 47 -13.87 -2.63 -11.26
C GLY A 47 -14.98 -3.64 -11.57
N ASP A 48 -15.81 -3.99 -10.59
CA ASP A 48 -16.82 -5.05 -10.65
C ASP A 48 -18.23 -4.60 -10.19
N ASN A 49 -18.41 -3.33 -9.84
CA ASN A 49 -19.66 -2.75 -9.32
C ASN A 49 -20.23 -3.52 -8.11
N LEU A 50 -19.39 -4.24 -7.36
CA LEU A 50 -19.77 -4.94 -6.14
C LEU A 50 -19.78 -3.99 -4.94
N THR A 51 -20.71 -4.21 -4.04
CA THR A 51 -20.84 -3.45 -2.77
C THR A 51 -21.03 -4.42 -1.62
N TYR A 52 -20.61 -4.02 -0.42
CA TYR A 52 -20.83 -4.79 0.80
C TYR A 52 -21.74 -4.01 1.75
N THR A 53 -22.81 -4.65 2.23
CA THR A 53 -23.73 -4.05 3.20
C THR A 53 -23.76 -4.87 4.47
N GLU A 54 -23.54 -4.21 5.62
CA GLU A 54 -23.62 -4.81 6.95
C GLU A 54 -24.42 -3.93 7.90
N GLU A 55 -24.91 -4.47 9.03
CA GLU A 55 -25.44 -3.64 10.11
C GLU A 55 -24.28 -3.05 10.92
N ALA A 56 -24.22 -1.72 10.97
CA ALA A 56 -23.25 -0.99 11.79
C ALA A 56 -23.57 -1.12 13.28
N GLY A 57 -22.65 -0.67 14.13
CA GLY A 57 -22.81 -0.71 15.59
C GLY A 57 -24.01 0.06 16.15
N ASP A 58 -24.65 0.93 15.37
CA ASP A 58 -25.88 1.65 15.72
C ASP A 58 -27.17 0.95 15.22
N GLY A 59 -27.04 -0.27 14.67
CA GLY A 59 -28.15 -1.08 14.15
C GLY A 59 -28.69 -0.62 12.80
N LYS A 60 -28.02 0.33 12.12
CA LYS A 60 -28.39 0.77 10.77
C LYS A 60 -27.55 0.07 9.72
N PRO A 61 -28.09 -0.21 8.54
CA PRO A 61 -27.30 -0.74 7.44
C PRO A 61 -26.29 0.31 6.97
N ALA A 62 -25.03 -0.11 6.84
CA ALA A 62 -23.95 0.65 6.22
C ALA A 62 -23.51 -0.08 4.95
N THR A 63 -23.39 0.65 3.84
CA THR A 63 -22.91 0.10 2.58
C THR A 63 -21.53 0.65 2.26
N PHE A 64 -20.57 -0.24 2.05
CA PHE A 64 -19.26 0.07 1.52
C PHE A 64 -19.26 -0.13 0.01
N HIS A 65 -19.07 0.97 -0.72
CA HIS A 65 -19.18 1.01 -2.18
C HIS A 65 -17.88 0.65 -2.91
N PHE A 66 -16.78 0.42 -2.19
CA PHE A 66 -15.45 0.16 -2.75
C PHE A 66 -14.97 1.24 -3.74
N ASP A 67 -15.50 2.45 -3.62
CA ASP A 67 -15.17 3.62 -4.45
C ASP A 67 -14.16 4.58 -3.79
N ARG A 68 -13.59 4.16 -2.66
CA ARG A 68 -12.59 4.90 -1.88
C ARG A 68 -11.30 4.09 -1.80
N LEU A 69 -10.18 4.74 -2.07
CA LEU A 69 -8.85 4.13 -1.91
C LEU A 69 -8.44 4.05 -0.43
N GLY A 70 -7.34 3.34 -0.16
CA GLY A 70 -6.75 3.27 1.17
C GLY A 70 -6.07 4.56 1.61
N ILE A 71 -5.71 4.62 2.89
CA ILE A 71 -4.79 5.64 3.42
C ILE A 71 -3.44 5.48 2.73
N ARG A 72 -2.68 6.58 2.62
CA ARG A 72 -1.35 6.55 2.01
C ARG A 72 -0.42 5.61 2.78
N VAL A 73 0.39 4.90 2.01
CA VAL A 73 1.51 4.10 2.49
C VAL A 73 2.79 4.64 1.87
N PRO A 74 3.95 4.52 2.53
CA PRO A 74 5.22 4.83 1.90
C PRO A 74 5.48 3.88 0.73
N THR A 75 6.06 4.39 -0.33
CA THR A 75 6.58 3.58 -1.43
C THR A 75 7.95 4.13 -1.82
N VAL A 76 8.93 3.24 -1.93
CA VAL A 76 10.31 3.58 -2.30
C VAL A 76 10.70 2.75 -3.51
N LEU A 77 11.24 3.42 -4.52
CA LEU A 77 11.83 2.81 -5.70
C LEU A 77 13.34 2.85 -5.56
N ILE A 78 14.01 1.72 -5.79
CA ILE A 78 15.44 1.58 -5.57
C ILE A 78 16.04 0.89 -6.79
N SER A 79 16.92 1.59 -7.52
CA SER A 79 17.64 1.04 -8.66
C SER A 79 18.94 1.83 -8.94
N PRO A 80 19.82 1.39 -9.85
CA PRO A 80 20.91 2.26 -10.32
C PRO A 80 20.42 3.46 -11.14
N TRP A 81 19.15 3.49 -11.55
CA TRP A 81 18.56 4.53 -12.39
C TRP A 81 17.77 5.59 -11.60
N VAL A 82 17.42 5.31 -10.34
CA VAL A 82 16.66 6.20 -9.44
C VAL A 82 17.09 6.02 -7.98
#